data_AF-A0A529MET1-F1
#
_entry.id   AF-A0A529MET1-F1
#
_cell.length_a   1.000
_cell.length_b   1.000
_cell.length_c   1.000
_cell.angle_alpha   90.00
_cell.angle_beta   90.00
_cell.angle_gamma   90.00
#
_symmetry.space_group_name_H-M   'P 1'
#
loop_
_entity.id
_entity.type
_entity.pdbx_description
1 polymer ?
#
loop_
_entity_poly.entity_id
_entity_poly.type
_entity_poly.pdbx_seq_one_letter_code
_entity_poly.pdbx_strand_id
1 'polypeptide(L)'
;MFSRYYDRTFVRVLTMTITLLGALVLSTAASRAQQYTAQEIIDSGHKFFGETSGGLATVVEKIFASYGLPNGYLLGEEGSGALIGGLTYGEGTLYTKNAGDHKVFWQGPSLGWDFGGEGSRVMMLV
;
A
#
# COMPACT_ATOMS: atom_id res chain seq x y z
N MET A 1 2.64 58.67 15.30
CA MET A 1 1.43 57.84 15.49
C MET A 1 1.31 56.70 14.45
N PHE A 2 2.44 56.19 13.90
CA PHE A 2 2.43 55.21 12.79
C PHE A 2 2.86 53.77 13.18
N SER A 3 3.36 53.53 14.39
CA SER A 3 3.95 52.24 14.79
C SER A 3 2.90 51.13 15.09
N ARG A 4 1.69 51.50 15.53
CA ARG A 4 0.63 50.52 15.91
C ARG A 4 -0.03 49.79 14.73
N TYR A 5 0.08 50.30 13.51
CA TYR A 5 -0.53 49.69 12.33
C TYR A 5 0.31 48.53 11.78
N TYR A 6 1.63 48.64 11.85
CA TYR A 6 2.58 47.62 11.36
C TYR A 6 2.55 46.34 12.20
N ASP A 7 2.36 46.50 13.51
CA ASP A 7 2.37 45.42 14.50
C ASP A 7 1.18 44.45 14.34
N ARG A 8 -0.01 44.98 14.04
CA ARG A 8 -1.23 44.17 13.86
C ARG A 8 -1.24 43.38 12.56
N THR A 9 -0.71 43.95 11.47
CA THR A 9 -0.55 43.22 10.20
C THR A 9 0.54 42.17 10.31
N PHE A 10 1.64 42.46 10.99
CA PHE A 10 2.72 41.51 11.23
C PHE A 10 2.27 40.31 12.07
N VAL A 11 1.55 40.54 13.17
CA VAL A 11 1.00 39.47 14.03
C VAL A 11 -0.03 38.61 13.28
N ARG A 12 -0.85 39.20 12.40
CA ARG A 12 -1.83 38.46 11.58
C ARG A 12 -1.19 37.59 10.52
N VAL A 13 -0.17 38.09 9.84
CA VAL A 13 0.59 37.29 8.86
C VAL A 13 1.32 36.15 9.56
N LEU A 14 1.94 36.42 10.72
CA LEU A 14 2.63 35.39 11.51
C LEU A 14 1.68 34.27 11.97
N THR A 15 0.51 34.65 12.50
CA THR A 15 -0.50 33.67 12.92
C THR A 15 -1.07 32.87 11.75
N MET A 16 -1.31 33.48 10.58
CA MET A 16 -1.72 32.76 9.37
C MET A 16 -0.65 31.79 8.85
N THR A 17 0.63 32.17 8.92
CA THR A 17 1.71 31.27 8.51
C THR A 17 1.86 30.09 9.46
N ILE A 18 1.68 30.29 10.76
CA ILE A 18 1.75 29.21 11.76
C ILE A 18 0.57 28.25 11.62
N THR A 19 -0.65 28.75 11.40
CA THR A 19 -1.82 27.89 11.18
C THR A 19 -1.72 27.12 9.87
N LEU A 20 -1.19 27.73 8.80
CA LEU A 20 -0.97 27.05 7.52
C LEU A 20 0.11 25.96 7.63
N LEU A 21 1.22 26.23 8.34
CA LEU A 21 2.24 25.20 8.61
C LEU A 21 1.68 24.06 9.48
N GLY A 22 0.90 24.39 10.51
CA GLY A 22 0.28 23.41 11.41
C GLY A 22 -0.67 22.46 10.65
N ALA A 23 -1.49 22.99 9.76
CA ALA A 23 -2.40 22.19 8.93
C ALA A 23 -1.65 21.23 7.97
N LEU A 24 -0.50 21.65 7.44
CA LEU A 24 0.31 20.84 6.55
C LEU A 24 0.93 19.64 7.29
N VAL A 25 1.48 19.86 8.49
CA VAL A 25 2.10 18.80 9.30
C VAL A 25 1.07 17.74 9.72
N LEU A 26 -0.11 18.17 10.20
CA LEU A 26 -1.20 17.28 10.59
C LEU A 26 -1.69 16.39 9.43
N SER A 27 -1.77 16.95 8.22
CA SER A 27 -2.21 16.21 7.04
C SER A 27 -1.23 15.09 6.63
N THR A 28 0.08 15.33 6.74
CA THR A 28 1.10 14.31 6.41
C THR A 28 1.17 13.17 7.44
N ALA A 29 0.90 13.46 8.71
CA ALA A 29 0.84 12.45 9.76
C ALA A 29 -0.37 11.53 9.57
N ALA A 30 -1.53 12.09 9.22
CA ALA A 30 -2.73 11.32 8.91
C ALA A 30 -2.48 10.37 7.73
N SER A 31 -1.92 10.85 6.61
CA SER A 31 -1.66 10.00 5.44
C SER A 31 -0.74 8.83 5.75
N ARG A 32 0.28 9.03 6.60
CA ARG A 32 1.20 7.95 7.04
C ARG A 32 0.53 6.91 7.92
N ALA A 33 -0.45 7.29 8.75
CA ALA A 33 -1.22 6.33 9.54
C ALA A 33 -2.10 5.42 8.66
N GLN A 34 -2.31 5.81 7.41
CA GLN A 34 -3.21 5.14 6.47
C GLN A 34 -2.47 4.23 5.48
N GLN A 35 -1.16 4.06 5.66
CA GLN A 35 -0.27 3.32 4.77
C GLN A 35 0.41 2.17 5.52
N TYR A 36 0.75 1.10 4.80
CA TYR A 36 1.53 -0.02 5.32
C TYR A 36 3.02 0.27 5.20
N THR A 37 3.76 -0.13 6.23
CA THR A 37 5.23 -0.09 6.24
C THR A 37 5.81 -1.31 5.53
N ALA A 38 7.08 -1.22 5.10
CA ALA A 38 7.75 -2.33 4.43
C ALA A 38 7.81 -3.57 5.32
N GLN A 39 8.08 -3.37 6.62
CA GLN A 39 8.16 -4.46 7.59
C GLN A 39 6.84 -5.21 7.71
N GLU A 40 5.70 -4.50 7.80
CA GLU A 40 4.38 -5.14 7.87
C GLU A 40 4.08 -5.98 6.63
N ILE A 41 4.45 -5.50 5.45
CA ILE A 41 4.29 -6.23 4.19
C ILE A 41 5.20 -7.48 4.15
N ILE A 42 6.44 -7.35 4.61
CA ILE A 42 7.39 -8.48 4.68
C ILE A 42 6.87 -9.54 5.65
N ASP A 43 6.44 -9.15 6.84
CA ASP A 43 5.93 -10.06 7.86
C ASP A 43 4.65 -10.78 7.37
N SER A 44 3.71 -10.04 6.76
CA SER A 44 2.52 -10.64 6.13
C SER A 44 2.89 -11.60 5.00
N GLY A 45 3.86 -11.24 4.17
CA GLY A 45 4.30 -12.09 3.07
C GLY A 45 5.05 -13.34 3.55
N HIS A 46 5.87 -13.27 4.59
CA HIS A 46 6.49 -14.45 5.20
C HIS A 46 5.45 -15.42 5.75
N LYS A 47 4.41 -14.90 6.41
CA LYS A 47 3.29 -15.71 6.89
C LYS A 47 2.52 -16.37 5.75
N PHE A 48 2.36 -15.66 4.64
CA PHE A 48 1.57 -16.12 3.50
C PHE A 48 2.33 -17.11 2.59
N PHE A 49 3.56 -16.77 2.21
CA PHE A 49 4.40 -17.57 1.31
C PHE A 49 5.20 -18.67 2.03
N GLY A 50 5.43 -18.52 3.34
CA GLY A 50 6.31 -19.34 4.16
C GLY A 50 7.66 -18.66 4.40
N GLU A 51 8.27 -18.88 5.57
CA GLU A 51 9.49 -18.19 6.03
C GLU A 51 10.73 -18.38 5.13
N THR A 52 10.69 -19.30 4.17
CA THR A 52 11.79 -19.60 3.23
C THR A 52 11.89 -18.65 2.04
N SER A 53 11.07 -17.59 1.95
CA SER A 53 11.15 -16.60 0.87
C SER A 53 12.31 -15.62 1.05
N GLY A 54 13.56 -16.09 0.92
CA GLY A 54 14.78 -15.33 1.22
C GLY A 54 15.00 -14.05 0.38
N GLY A 55 14.22 -13.84 -0.69
CA GLY A 55 14.27 -12.63 -1.52
C GLY A 55 13.11 -11.64 -1.31
N LEU A 56 12.13 -11.96 -0.45
CA LEU A 56 10.91 -11.15 -0.31
C LEU A 56 11.22 -9.73 0.16
N ALA A 57 12.03 -9.61 1.23
CA ALA A 57 12.40 -8.31 1.78
C ALA A 57 13.02 -7.38 0.74
N THR A 58 13.97 -7.88 -0.05
CA THR A 58 14.63 -7.10 -1.11
C THR A 58 13.67 -6.64 -2.19
N VAL A 59 12.71 -7.49 -2.59
CA VAL A 59 11.70 -7.12 -3.59
C VAL A 59 10.75 -6.07 -3.03
N VAL A 60 10.26 -6.25 -1.80
CA VAL A 60 9.37 -5.29 -1.14
C VAL A 60 10.06 -3.94 -0.98
N GLU A 61 11.31 -3.91 -0.48
CA GLU A 61 12.10 -2.68 -0.37
C GLU A 61 12.24 -1.96 -1.71
N LYS A 62 12.51 -2.70 -2.79
CA LYS A 62 12.63 -2.13 -4.13
C LYS A 62 11.31 -1.54 -4.64
N ILE A 63 10.19 -2.23 -4.39
CA ILE A 63 8.86 -1.73 -4.75
C ILE A 63 8.56 -0.46 -3.96
N PHE A 64 8.82 -0.44 -2.66
CA PHE A 64 8.59 0.71 -1.79
C PHE A 64 9.45 1.91 -2.18
N ALA A 65 10.70 1.68 -2.57
CA ALA A 65 11.58 2.73 -3.08
C ALA A 65 11.08 3.31 -4.41
N SER A 66 10.40 2.52 -5.23
CA SER A 66 9.95 2.93 -6.57
C SER A 66 8.55 3.54 -6.57
N TYR A 67 7.64 3.01 -5.73
CA TYR A 67 6.20 3.32 -5.76
C TYR A 67 5.69 3.94 -4.45
N GLY A 68 6.50 3.96 -3.39
CA GLY A 68 6.10 4.49 -2.09
C GLY A 68 5.38 3.45 -1.21
N LEU A 69 4.67 3.95 -0.19
CA LEU A 69 3.98 3.12 0.80
C LEU A 69 2.56 2.77 0.30
N PRO A 70 2.20 1.47 0.21
CA PRO A 70 0.86 1.05 -0.20
C PRO A 70 -0.16 1.36 0.89
N ASN A 71 -1.41 1.60 0.50
CA ASN A 71 -2.53 1.77 1.44
C ASN A 71 -3.32 0.47 1.66
N GLY A 72 -3.04 -0.55 0.84
CA GLY A 72 -3.63 -1.87 0.90
C GLY A 72 -2.69 -2.94 0.36
N TYR A 73 -2.99 -4.18 0.70
CA TYR A 73 -2.38 -5.34 0.04
C TYR A 73 -3.39 -6.46 -0.09
N LEU A 74 -3.30 -7.21 -1.17
CA LEU A 74 -4.14 -8.35 -1.44
C LEU A 74 -3.35 -9.63 -1.24
N LEU A 75 -3.92 -10.58 -0.51
CA LEU A 75 -3.41 -11.95 -0.40
C LEU A 75 -4.45 -12.89 -1.02
N GLY A 76 -4.01 -13.79 -1.88
CA GLY A 76 -4.91 -14.78 -2.44
C GLY A 76 -4.23 -15.82 -3.29
N GLU A 77 -5.04 -16.66 -3.89
CA GLU A 77 -4.59 -17.83 -4.65
C GLU A 77 -5.14 -17.74 -6.07
N GLU A 78 -4.28 -18.07 -7.02
CA GLU A 78 -4.55 -18.10 -8.44
C GLU A 78 -4.49 -19.54 -8.93
N GLY A 79 -5.49 -19.97 -9.67
CA GLY A 79 -5.46 -21.26 -10.37
C GLY A 79 -5.72 -21.05 -11.85
N SER A 80 -4.98 -21.78 -12.69
CA SER A 80 -5.34 -21.94 -14.10
C SER A 80 -5.48 -23.41 -14.46
N GLY A 81 -6.51 -23.72 -15.26
CA GLY A 81 -6.77 -25.05 -15.80
C GLY A 81 -6.23 -25.25 -17.22
N ALA A 82 -5.48 -24.29 -17.78
CA ALA A 82 -5.19 -24.26 -19.20
C ALA A 82 -3.69 -24.28 -19.50
N LEU A 83 -3.25 -25.35 -20.16
CA LEU A 83 -1.91 -25.51 -20.69
C LEU A 83 -1.81 -24.73 -22.02
N ILE A 84 -1.03 -23.65 -22.02
CA ILE A 84 -0.76 -22.73 -23.14
C ILE A 84 -1.99 -21.89 -23.56
N GLY A 85 -2.01 -20.60 -23.18
CA GLY A 85 -3.05 -19.64 -23.59
C GLY A 85 -4.30 -19.69 -22.72
N GLY A 86 -4.12 -19.87 -21.41
CA GLY A 86 -5.20 -20.06 -20.45
C GLY A 86 -5.80 -18.78 -19.88
N LEU A 87 -6.86 -18.95 -19.09
CA LEU A 87 -7.32 -17.94 -18.14
C LEU A 87 -6.91 -18.37 -16.74
N THR A 88 -6.31 -17.43 -15.99
CA THR A 88 -6.14 -17.51 -14.54
C THR A 88 -7.40 -16.98 -13.90
N TYR A 89 -7.87 -17.70 -12.88
CA TYR A 89 -8.88 -17.21 -11.96
C TYR A 89 -8.23 -17.11 -10.58
N GLY A 90 -8.29 -15.92 -10.00
CA GLY A 90 -7.76 -15.67 -8.67
C GLY A 90 -8.84 -15.20 -7.70
N GLU A 91 -8.68 -15.62 -6.46
CA GLU A 91 -9.53 -15.24 -5.34
C GLU A 91 -8.66 -14.85 -4.15
N GLY A 92 -9.03 -13.78 -3.46
CA GLY A 92 -8.27 -13.29 -2.32
C GLY A 92 -9.02 -12.28 -1.48
N THR A 93 -8.28 -11.72 -0.52
CA THR A 93 -8.77 -10.67 0.37
C THR A 93 -7.85 -9.47 0.26
N LEU A 94 -8.44 -8.31 -0.05
CA LEU A 94 -7.79 -7.01 0.01
C LEU A 94 -7.87 -6.48 1.44
N TYR A 95 -6.71 -6.34 2.08
CA TYR A 95 -6.54 -5.72 3.39
C TYR A 95 -6.25 -4.23 3.21
N THR A 96 -6.99 -3.38 3.91
CA THR A 96 -6.76 -1.94 3.90
C THR A 96 -6.72 -1.39 5.31
N LYS A 97 -5.93 -0.32 5.54
CA LYS A 97 -5.85 0.28 6.87
C LYS A 97 -7.15 0.97 7.32
N ASN A 98 -7.97 1.47 6.40
CA ASN A 98 -9.09 2.37 6.73
C ASN A 98 -10.40 2.07 5.99
N ALA A 99 -10.40 1.17 5.02
CA ALA A 99 -11.61 0.82 4.26
C ALA A 99 -12.13 -0.58 4.62
N GLY A 100 -11.49 -1.29 5.56
CA GLY A 100 -11.81 -2.66 5.93
C GLY A 100 -11.24 -3.69 4.96
N ASP A 101 -11.61 -4.95 5.20
CA ASP A 101 -11.16 -6.09 4.41
C ASP A 101 -12.22 -6.51 3.41
N HIS A 102 -11.83 -6.67 2.14
CA HIS A 102 -12.75 -6.94 1.04
C HIS A 102 -12.37 -8.23 0.33
N LYS A 103 -13.35 -9.09 0.05
CA LYS A 103 -13.14 -10.24 -0.82
C LYS A 103 -13.03 -9.75 -2.26
N VAL A 104 -11.98 -10.17 -2.97
CA VAL A 104 -11.71 -9.75 -4.34
C VAL A 104 -11.48 -10.98 -5.21
N PHE A 105 -11.97 -10.91 -6.44
CA PHE A 105 -11.78 -11.91 -7.47
C PHE A 105 -11.21 -11.22 -8.70
N TRP A 106 -10.30 -11.90 -9.41
CA TRP A 106 -9.70 -11.37 -10.62
C TRP A 106 -9.50 -12.48 -11.65
N GLN A 107 -9.38 -12.06 -12.90
CA GLN A 107 -9.23 -12.94 -14.04
C GLN A 107 -8.20 -12.34 -14.98
N GLY A 108 -7.32 -13.16 -15.52
CA GLY A 108 -6.25 -12.70 -16.39
C GLY A 108 -5.76 -13.78 -17.35
N PRO A 109 -4.97 -13.42 -18.37
CA PRO A 109 -4.32 -14.39 -19.23
C PRO A 109 -3.27 -15.18 -18.44
N SER A 110 -3.29 -16.51 -18.59
CA SER A 110 -2.31 -17.43 -18.01
C SER A 110 -1.32 -17.93 -19.07
N LEU A 111 -0.04 -17.93 -18.70
CA LEU A 111 1.03 -18.61 -19.44
C LEU A 111 1.26 -20.06 -18.96
N GLY A 112 0.41 -20.59 -18.07
CA GLY A 112 0.47 -21.97 -17.57
C GLY A 112 1.46 -22.21 -16.42
N TRP A 113 2.08 -21.15 -15.89
CA TRP A 113 2.94 -21.19 -14.71
C TRP A 113 2.20 -21.45 -13.38
N ASP A 114 0.92 -21.12 -13.33
CA ASP A 114 -0.02 -21.37 -12.24
C ASP A 114 -0.81 -22.68 -12.42
N PHE A 115 -0.30 -23.58 -13.27
CA PHE A 115 -0.87 -24.91 -13.50
C PHE A 115 -0.49 -25.87 -12.37
N GLY A 116 -1.41 -26.10 -11.44
CA GLY A 116 -1.24 -27.03 -10.32
C GLY A 116 -2.53 -27.23 -9.55
N GLY A 117 -2.78 -28.45 -9.06
CA GLY A 117 -4.03 -28.81 -8.36
C GLY A 117 -4.28 -28.05 -7.04
N GLU A 118 -3.27 -27.36 -6.51
CA GLU A 118 -3.38 -26.50 -5.31
C GLU A 118 -3.32 -25.00 -5.63
N GLY A 119 -3.17 -24.59 -6.90
CA GLY A 119 -3.02 -23.18 -7.28
C GLY A 119 -1.66 -22.56 -6.88
N SER A 120 -1.53 -21.25 -7.09
CA SER A 120 -0.36 -20.44 -6.78
C SER A 120 -0.74 -19.29 -5.86
N ARG A 121 0.00 -19.11 -4.77
CA ARG A 121 -0.17 -17.96 -3.87
C ARG A 121 0.34 -16.69 -4.53
N VAL A 122 -0.40 -15.59 -4.39
CA VAL A 122 -0.05 -14.26 -4.90
C VAL A 122 -0.28 -13.17 -3.86
N MET A 123 0.61 -12.18 -3.86
CA MET A 123 0.50 -10.96 -3.06
C MET A 123 0.60 -9.75 -3.98
N MET A 124 -0.39 -8.87 -3.93
CA MET A 124 -0.41 -7.62 -4.70
C MET A 124 -0.42 -6.42 -3.76
N LEU A 125 0.37 -5.39 -4.07
CA LEU A 125 0.43 -4.14 -3.31
C LEU A 125 -0.40 -3.08 -4.03
N VAL A 126 -1.24 -2.37 -3.27
CA VAL A 126 -2.21 -1.38 -3.77
C VAL A 126 -1.94 -0.01 -3.14
#